data_AF-A0A0J6WXT7-F1
#
_entry.id   AF-A0A0J6WXT7-F1
#
_cell.length_a   1.000
_cell.length_b   1.000
_cell.length_c   1.000
_cell.angle_alpha   90.00
_cell.angle_beta   90.00
_cell.angle_gamma   90.00
#
_symmetry.space_group_name_H-M   'P 1'
#
loop_
_entity.id
_entity.type
_entity.pdbx_description
1 polymer ?
#
loop_
_entity_poly.entity_id
_entity_poly.type
_entity_poly.pdbx_seq_one_letter_code
_entity_poly.pdbx_strand_id
1 'polypeptide(L)'
;MVRTTDKLKNFEANYGKLEELVKALDAPDLTLKESLDLFEKAIKLSQSCESALEYARQRAQALAEVHAAGQDTEETAVPEPEEGTLDL
;
A
#
# COMPACT_ATOMS: atom_id res chain seq x y z
N MET A 1 -17.81 11.96 -9.10
CA MET A 1 -16.34 11.98 -8.87
C MET A 1 -16.12 11.67 -7.39
N VAL A 2 -15.89 10.40 -7.03
CA VAL A 2 -15.64 10.02 -5.63
C VAL A 2 -14.32 10.64 -5.21
N ARG A 3 -14.32 11.48 -4.18
CA ARG A 3 -13.11 12.14 -3.68
C ARG A 3 -12.16 11.04 -3.22
N THR A 4 -10.96 10.97 -3.77
CA THR A 4 -10.03 9.86 -3.55
C THR A 4 -9.62 9.68 -2.08
N THR A 5 -9.72 10.74 -1.27
CA THR A 5 -9.62 10.72 0.20
C THR A 5 -10.70 9.87 0.89
N ASP A 6 -11.88 9.75 0.29
CA ASP A 6 -13.00 8.97 0.81
C ASP A 6 -12.71 7.46 0.80
N LYS A 7 -11.88 6.99 -0.15
CA LYS A 7 -11.42 5.60 -0.19
C LYS A 7 -10.55 5.25 1.02
N LEU A 8 -9.68 6.15 1.48
CA LEU A 8 -8.91 5.95 2.72
C LEU A 8 -9.80 6.00 3.95
N LYS A 9 -10.75 6.93 4.00
CA LYS A 9 -11.67 7.05 5.15
C LYS A 9 -12.52 5.81 5.35
N ASN A 10 -12.90 5.14 4.26
CA ASN A 10 -13.66 3.91 4.32
C ASN A 10 -12.80 2.65 4.50
N PHE A 11 -11.46 2.76 4.49
CA PHE A 11 -10.58 1.60 4.64
C PHE A 11 -10.84 0.89 5.97
N GLU A 12 -10.73 1.59 7.10
CA GLU A 12 -10.94 1.01 8.44
C GLU A 12 -12.32 0.37 8.57
N ALA A 13 -13.35 1.02 8.04
CA ALA A 13 -14.72 0.51 8.08
C ALA A 13 -14.90 -0.75 7.19
N ASN A 14 -14.28 -0.78 6.01
CA ASN A 14 -14.33 -1.93 5.13
C ASN A 14 -13.49 -3.10 5.65
N TYR A 15 -12.35 -2.81 6.27
CA TYR A 15 -11.49 -3.79 6.89
C TYR A 15 -12.18 -4.47 8.07
N GLY A 16 -12.81 -3.69 8.97
CA GLY A 16 -13.58 -4.26 10.08
C GLY A 16 -14.73 -5.16 9.61
N LYS A 17 -15.45 -4.76 8.55
CA LYS A 17 -16.49 -5.62 7.94
C LYS A 17 -15.92 -6.89 7.32
N LEU A 18 -14.72 -6.83 6.73
CA LEU A 18 -14.06 -8.00 6.18
C LEU A 18 -13.71 -9.00 7.29
N GLU A 19 -13.20 -8.51 8.43
CA GLU A 19 -12.92 -9.36 9.60
C GLU A 19 -14.19 -10.03 10.14
N GLU A 20 -15.31 -9.31 10.20
CA GLU A 20 -16.61 -9.87 10.59
C GLU A 20 -17.08 -10.97 9.63
N LEU A 21 -16.94 -10.76 8.32
CA LEU A 21 -17.29 -11.76 7.32
C LEU A 21 -16.41 -13.01 7.41
N VAL A 22 -15.12 -12.84 7.65
CA VAL A 22 -14.19 -13.98 7.83
C VAL A 22 -14.56 -14.77 9.08
N LYS A 23 -14.92 -14.11 10.19
CA LYS A 23 -15.43 -14.79 11.39
C LYS A 23 -16.74 -15.52 11.12
N ALA A 24 -17.65 -14.93 10.32
CA ALA A 24 -18.92 -15.56 9.96
C ALA A 24 -18.74 -16.77 9.03
N LEU A 25 -17.69 -16.78 8.20
CA LEU A 25 -17.32 -17.92 7.35
C LEU A 25 -16.85 -19.15 8.15
N ASP A 26 -16.38 -18.96 9.38
CA ASP A 26 -15.94 -20.04 10.28
C ASP A 26 -17.09 -20.66 11.09
N ALA A 27 -18.33 -20.22 10.85
CA ALA A 27 -19.50 -20.75 11.55
C ALA A 27 -19.81 -22.21 11.11
N PRO A 28 -20.00 -23.15 12.06
CA PRO A 28 -20.18 -24.57 11.75
C PRO A 28 -21.52 -24.91 11.08
N ASP A 29 -22.53 -24.05 11.22
CA ASP A 29 -23.89 -24.27 10.70
C ASP A 29 -24.20 -23.52 9.40
N LEU A 30 -23.16 -23.04 8.70
CA LEU A 30 -23.33 -22.21 7.51
C LEU A 30 -23.74 -23.06 6.31
N THR A 31 -24.86 -22.71 5.66
CA THR A 31 -25.26 -23.40 4.44
C THR A 31 -24.37 -23.01 3.26
N LEU A 32 -24.22 -23.90 2.27
CA LEU A 32 -23.41 -23.63 1.07
C LEU A 32 -23.78 -22.31 0.38
N LYS A 33 -25.08 -21.98 0.34
CA LYS A 33 -25.57 -20.73 -0.26
C LYS A 33 -25.11 -19.50 0.54
N GLU A 34 -25.15 -19.58 1.86
CA GLU A 34 -24.68 -18.50 2.74
C GLU A 34 -23.16 -18.35 2.69
N SER A 35 -22.41 -19.45 2.65
CA SER A 35 -20.95 -19.42 2.45
C SER A 35 -20.58 -18.68 1.15
N LEU A 36 -21.33 -18.94 0.07
CA LEU A 36 -21.08 -18.32 -1.24
C LEU A 36 -21.40 -16.81 -1.21
N ASP A 37 -22.49 -16.41 -0.56
CA ASP A 37 -22.85 -14.99 -0.40
C ASP A 37 -21.84 -14.23 0.49
N LEU A 38 -21.41 -14.81 1.61
CA LEU A 38 -20.37 -14.22 2.47
C LEU A 38 -19.05 -14.09 1.72
N PHE A 39 -18.68 -15.11 0.93
CA PHE A 39 -17.46 -15.10 0.14
C PHE A 39 -17.48 -13.98 -0.92
N GLU A 40 -18.58 -13.82 -1.67
CA GLU A 40 -18.70 -12.72 -2.64
C GLU A 40 -18.58 -11.35 -1.98
N LYS A 41 -19.18 -11.17 -0.80
CA LYS A 41 -19.08 -9.92 -0.03
C LYS A 41 -17.64 -9.69 0.45
N ALA A 42 -16.97 -10.73 0.93
CA ALA A 42 -15.59 -10.65 1.39
C ALA A 42 -14.64 -10.24 0.25
N ILE A 43 -14.81 -10.82 -0.95
CA ILE A 43 -14.01 -10.46 -2.13
C ILE A 43 -14.20 -8.98 -2.51
N LYS A 44 -15.44 -8.48 -2.53
CA LYS A 44 -15.73 -7.07 -2.85
C LYS A 44 -15.09 -6.11 -1.84
N LEU A 45 -15.10 -6.47 -0.56
CA LEU A 45 -14.46 -5.70 0.51
C LEU A 45 -12.92 -5.75 0.40
N SER A 46 -12.34 -6.92 0.10
CA SER A 46 -10.90 -7.06 -0.14
C SER A 46 -10.42 -6.15 -1.26
N GLN A 47 -11.11 -6.17 -2.42
CA GLN A 47 -10.79 -5.31 -3.56
C GLN A 47 -10.87 -3.82 -3.22
N SER A 48 -11.86 -3.45 -2.39
CA SER A 48 -12.00 -2.06 -1.93
C SER A 48 -10.84 -1.64 -1.02
N CYS A 49 -10.40 -2.53 -0.13
CA CYS A 49 -9.24 -2.32 0.73
C CYS A 49 -7.94 -2.19 -0.09
N GLU A 50 -7.72 -3.09 -1.04
CA GLU A 50 -6.57 -3.06 -1.95
C GLU A 50 -6.52 -1.76 -2.75
N SER A 51 -7.66 -1.29 -3.28
CA SER A 51 -7.71 -0.02 -4.01
C SER A 51 -7.37 1.19 -3.12
N ALA A 52 -7.74 1.16 -1.83
CA ALA A 52 -7.40 2.22 -0.89
C ALA A 52 -5.89 2.21 -0.55
N LEU A 53 -5.32 1.02 -0.32
CA LEU A 53 -3.89 0.85 -0.07
C LEU A 53 -3.04 1.28 -1.28
N GLU A 54 -3.46 0.92 -2.48
CA GLU A 54 -2.76 1.31 -3.71
C GLU A 54 -2.73 2.83 -3.88
N TYR A 55 -3.86 3.49 -3.64
CA TYR A 55 -3.90 4.95 -3.65
C TYR A 55 -3.01 5.57 -2.56
N ALA A 56 -2.96 4.99 -1.36
CA ALA A 56 -2.05 5.43 -0.30
C ALA A 56 -0.57 5.30 -0.72
N ARG A 57 -0.19 4.17 -1.34
CA ARG A 57 1.16 3.95 -1.87
C ARG A 57 1.53 4.96 -2.95
N GLN A 58 0.67 5.18 -3.93
CA GLN A 58 0.91 6.16 -5.00
C GLN A 58 1.10 7.57 -4.44
N ARG A 59 0.29 7.95 -3.45
CA ARG A 59 0.43 9.25 -2.79
C ARG A 59 1.72 9.37 -1.98
N ALA A 60 2.12 8.31 -1.27
CA ALA A 60 3.38 8.29 -0.53
C ALA A 60 4.59 8.38 -1.47
N GLN A 61 4.57 7.65 -2.60
CA GLN A 61 5.62 7.71 -3.61
C GLN A 61 5.74 9.11 -4.21
N ALA A 62 4.63 9.72 -4.64
CA ALA A 62 4.65 11.08 -5.18
C ALA A 62 5.22 12.10 -4.18
N LEU A 63 4.90 11.96 -2.88
CA LEU A 63 5.47 12.83 -1.84
C LEU A 63 6.97 12.60 -1.64
N ALA A 64 7.44 11.35 -1.73
CA ALA A 64 8.85 11.01 -1.62
C ALA A 64 9.67 11.56 -2.81
N GLU A 65 9.13 11.48 -4.03
CA GLU A 65 9.75 12.02 -5.24
C GLU A 65 9.88 13.55 -5.18
N VAL A 66 8.85 14.25 -4.68
CA VAL A 66 8.89 15.70 -4.44
C VAL A 66 9.98 16.08 -3.43
N HIS A 67 10.17 15.27 -2.38
CA HIS A 67 11.22 15.49 -1.39
C HIS A 67 12.62 15.25 -1.96
N ALA A 68 12.80 14.20 -2.77
CA ALA A 68 14.07 13.86 -3.39
C ALA A 68 14.55 14.95 -4.37
N ALA A 69 13.64 15.51 -5.17
CA ALA A 69 13.94 16.62 -6.09
C ALA A 69 14.29 17.95 -5.38
N GLY A 70 14.11 18.03 -4.06
CA GLY A 70 14.49 19.18 -3.23
C GLY A 70 15.81 19.02 -2.49
N GLN A 71 16.52 17.89 -2.64
CA GLN A 71 17.76 17.57 -1.92
C GLN A 71 19.02 17.52 -2.81
N ASP A 72 18.98 18.06 -4.02
CA ASP A 72 20.17 18.29 -4.84
C ASP A 72 20.86 19.62 -4.46
N THR A 73 21.26 19.80 -3.20
CA THR A 73 22.33 20.75 -2.86
C THR A 73 23.08 20.26 -1.63
N GLU A 74 24.36 19.98 -1.85
CA GLU A 74 25.50 20.06 -0.92
C GLU A 74 26.27 18.73 -0.68
N GLU A 75 27.46 18.73 -1.28
CA GLU A 75 28.72 18.03 -0.96
C GLU A 75 28.76 16.49 -0.86
N THR A 76 29.72 15.81 -1.51
CA THR A 76 31.15 16.11 -1.33
C THR A 76 31.95 15.70 -2.57
N ALA A 77 32.58 16.70 -3.21
CA ALA A 77 33.73 16.47 -4.06
C ALA A 77 34.92 16.13 -3.15
N VAL A 78 35.47 14.92 -3.28
CA VAL A 78 36.83 14.63 -2.82
C VAL A 78 37.65 14.24 -4.04
N PRO A 79 38.41 15.16 -4.64
CA PRO A 79 39.50 14.78 -5.54
C PRO A 79 40.73 14.51 -4.68
N GLU A 80 41.28 13.31 -4.73
CA GLU A 80 42.58 12.97 -4.15
C GLU A 80 43.31 11.97 -5.05
N PRO A 81 44.66 12.00 -5.05
CA PRO A 81 45.46 12.32 -6.23
C PRO A 81 46.07 11.10 -6.93
N GLU A 82 46.46 11.31 -8.19
CA GLU A 82 47.39 10.43 -8.90
C GLU A 82 48.78 10.53 -8.26
N GLU A 83 49.26 9.47 -7.61
CA GLU A 83 50.70 9.20 -7.46
C GLU A 83 50.94 7.69 -7.27
N GLY A 84 51.91 7.16 -8.03
CA GLY A 84 52.58 5.91 -7.67
C GLY A 84 52.73 4.90 -8.81
N THR A 85 53.61 5.18 -9.76
CA THR A 85 54.31 4.17 -10.56
C THR A 85 54.86 3.06 -9.67
N LEU A 86 54.64 1.80 -10.05
CA LEU A 86 55.51 0.70 -9.66
C LEU A 86 55.58 -0.33 -10.79
N ASP A 87 56.66 -0.20 -11.56
CA ASP A 87 57.24 -1.23 -12.42
C ASP A 87 57.34 -2.57 -11.67
N LEU A 88 56.84 -3.63 -12.30
CA LEU A 88 57.26 -5.03 -12.12
C LEU A 88 57.32 -5.71 -13.49
#